data_AF-A0A1F8CS06-F1
#
_entry.id   AF-A0A1F8CS06-F1
#
_cell.length_a   1.000
_cell.length_b   1.000
_cell.length_c   1.000
_cell.angle_alpha   90.00
_cell.angle_beta   90.00
_cell.angle_gamma   90.00
#
_symmetry.space_group_name_H-M   'P 1'
#
loop_
_entity.id
_entity.type
_entity.pdbx_description
1 polymer ?
#
loop_
_entity_poly.entity_id
_entity_poly.type
_entity_poly.pdbx_seq_one_letter_code
_entity_poly.pdbx_strand_id
1 'polypeptide(L)'
;MQTTQIKVTLPEELYLHLKSKADKFGLGLSSYIRHLVINDVKDIDIPTFKMSKQREKIGLKAQEDYKAGKTTLIENVDKYLDSL
;
A
#
# COMPACT_ATOMS: atom_id res chain seq x y z
N MET A 1 3.63 -15.17 -2.55
CA MET A 1 3.86 -14.20 -1.47
C MET A 1 5.32 -14.27 -1.06
N GLN A 2 6.14 -13.27 -1.37
CA GLN A 2 7.51 -13.22 -0.89
C GLN A 2 7.51 -12.79 0.58
N THR A 3 8.18 -13.56 1.44
CA THR A 3 8.37 -13.23 2.86
C THR A 3 9.81 -12.82 3.09
N THR A 4 10.04 -11.64 3.67
CA THR A 4 11.36 -11.15 4.06
C THR A 4 11.57 -11.35 5.56
N GLN A 5 12.72 -11.89 5.96
CA GLN A 5 13.08 -12.07 7.36
C GLN A 5 13.79 -10.81 7.89
N ILE A 6 13.39 -10.36 9.09
CA ILE A 6 14.05 -9.26 9.80
C ILE A 6 14.74 -9.85 11.04
N LYS A 7 16.03 -9.55 11.21
CA LYS A 7 16.81 -9.88 12.41
C LYS A 7 17.22 -8.60 13.10
N VAL A 8 16.91 -8.48 14.39
CA VAL A 8 17.20 -7.28 15.20
C VAL A 8 17.93 -7.71 16.47
N THR A 9 18.94 -6.94 16.86
CA THR A 9 19.63 -7.08 18.15
C THR A 9 19.14 -5.96 19.06
N LEU A 10 18.67 -6.31 20.25
CA LEU A 10 18.17 -5.36 21.25
C LEU A 10 18.98 -5.51 22.55
N PRO A 11 19.20 -4.42 23.30
CA PRO A 11 19.66 -4.51 24.67
C PRO A 11 18.70 -5.37 25.52
N GLU A 12 19.24 -6.10 26.50
CA GLU A 12 18.48 -7.06 27.30
C GLU A 12 17.28 -6.42 28.02
N GLU A 13 17.48 -5.24 28.61
CA GLU A 13 16.40 -4.50 29.29
C GLU A 13 15.23 -4.18 28.34
N LEU A 14 15.54 -3.71 27.13
CA LEU A 14 14.52 -3.41 26.12
C LEU A 14 13.78 -4.66 25.65
N TYR A 15 14.51 -5.78 25.50
CA TYR A 15 13.91 -7.08 25.19
C TYR A 15 12.92 -7.50 26.29
N LEU A 16 13.30 -7.39 27.57
CA LEU A 16 12.43 -7.75 28.69
C LEU A 16 11.17 -6.88 28.76
N HIS A 17 11.30 -5.57 28.54
CA HIS A 17 10.14 -4.67 28.48
C HIS A 17 9.18 -5.02 27.35
N LEU A 18 9.70 -5.30 26.15
CA LEU A 18 8.88 -5.70 25.00
C LEU A 18 8.21 -7.05 25.23
N LYS A 19 8.93 -8.02 25.80
CA LYS A 19 8.39 -9.33 26.14
C LYS A 19 7.25 -9.22 27.16
N SER A 20 7.45 -8.45 28.24
CA SER A 20 6.42 -8.21 29.25
C SER A 20 5.15 -7.58 28.65
N LYS A 21 5.31 -6.62 27.73
CA LYS A 21 4.16 -6.05 27.01
C LYS A 21 3.48 -7.07 26.10
N ALA A 22 4.23 -7.85 25.34
CA ALA A 22 3.69 -8.88 24.47
C ALA A 22 2.90 -9.93 25.27
N ASP A 23 3.45 -10.39 26.40
CA ASP A 23 2.84 -11.36 27.30
C ASP A 23 1.52 -10.83 27.90
N LYS A 24 1.45 -9.53 28.23
CA LYS A 24 0.20 -8.89 28.70
C LYS A 24 -0.95 -9.01 27.68
N PHE A 25 -0.64 -9.05 26.39
CA PHE A 25 -1.62 -9.23 25.32
C PHE A 25 -1.77 -10.71 24.90
N GLY A 26 -1.09 -11.65 25.57
CA GLY A 26 -1.06 -13.06 25.19
C GLY A 26 -0.39 -13.31 23.83
N LEU A 27 0.48 -12.40 23.39
CA LEU A 27 1.15 -12.46 22.08
C LEU A 27 2.60 -12.91 22.23
N GLY A 28 3.06 -13.71 21.27
CA GLY A 28 4.50 -13.91 21.08
C GLY A 28 5.18 -12.60 20.66
N LEU A 29 6.45 -12.43 21.04
CA LEU A 29 7.22 -11.21 20.76
C LEU A 29 7.26 -10.85 19.27
N SER A 30 7.37 -11.84 18.38
CA SER A 30 7.36 -11.63 16.92
C SER A 30 6.01 -11.08 16.43
N SER A 31 4.90 -11.57 16.97
CA SER A 31 3.55 -11.08 16.67
C SER A 31 3.35 -9.67 17.20
N TYR A 32 3.87 -9.38 18.39
CA TYR A 32 3.82 -8.03 18.96
C TYR A 32 4.64 -7.03 18.13
N ILE A 33 5.86 -7.38 17.73
CA ILE A 33 6.68 -6.54 16.83
C ILE A 33 5.98 -6.33 15.50
N ARG A 34 5.41 -7.37 14.91
CA ARG A 34 4.62 -7.24 13.67
C ARG A 34 3.46 -6.27 13.86
N HIS A 35 2.73 -6.37 14.97
CA HIS A 35 1.62 -5.46 15.27
C HIS A 35 2.08 -4.00 15.37
N LEU A 36 3.22 -3.74 16.04
CA LEU A 36 3.80 -2.40 16.12
C LEU A 36 4.17 -1.85 14.75
N VAL A 37 4.85 -2.65 13.91
CA VAL A 37 5.21 -2.24 12.55
C VAL A 37 3.98 -1.94 11.71
N ILE A 38 2.94 -2.78 11.78
CA ILE A 38 1.71 -2.53 11.03
C ILE A 38 1.07 -1.22 11.52
N ASN A 39 0.97 -0.98 12.84
CA ASN A 39 0.40 0.26 13.34
C ASN A 39 1.21 1.50 12.94
N ASP A 40 2.54 1.39 12.90
CA ASP A 40 3.41 2.49 12.47
C ASP A 40 3.19 2.86 10.99
N VAL A 41 3.00 1.85 10.13
CA VAL A 41 2.78 2.08 8.69
C VAL A 41 1.32 2.26 8.30
N LYS A 42 0.36 2.04 9.22
CA LYS A 42 -1.08 2.17 8.93
C LYS A 42 -1.47 3.59 8.51
N ASP A 43 -0.80 4.59 9.06
CA ASP A 43 -1.04 6.02 8.78
C ASP A 43 -0.12 6.57 7.69
N ILE A 44 0.80 5.75 7.18
CA ILE A 44 1.54 6.06 5.96
C ILE A 44 0.56 5.79 4.82
N ASP A 45 -0.19 6.83 4.43
CA ASP A 45 -0.82 6.89 3.11
C ASP A 45 0.21 6.35 2.12
N ILE A 46 -0.12 5.24 1.45
CA ILE A 46 0.69 4.68 0.35
C ILE A 46 1.19 5.89 -0.46
N PRO A 47 2.50 6.08 -0.64
CA PRO A 47 3.04 7.34 -1.14
C PRO A 47 2.28 7.75 -2.39
N THR A 48 1.41 8.75 -2.25
CA THR A 48 0.62 9.28 -3.35
C THR A 48 1.58 10.16 -4.12
N PHE A 49 2.29 9.56 -5.07
CA PHE A 49 3.16 10.31 -5.95
C PHE A 49 2.32 11.34 -6.68
N LYS A 50 2.59 12.63 -6.44
CA LYS A 50 1.94 13.72 -7.17
C LYS A 50 2.22 13.51 -8.66
N MET A 51 1.17 13.37 -9.46
CA MET A 51 1.31 13.26 -10.91
C MET A 51 2.09 14.47 -11.45
N SER A 52 2.87 14.27 -12.52
CA SER A 52 3.46 15.39 -13.23
C SER A 52 2.34 16.29 -13.78
N LYS A 53 2.59 17.60 -13.87
CA LYS A 53 1.60 18.58 -14.41
C LYS A 53 1.02 18.15 -15.76
N GLN A 54 1.84 17.49 -16.58
CA GLN A 54 1.41 16.97 -17.89
C GLN A 54 0.41 15.80 -17.74
N ARG A 55 0.70 14.82 -16.87
CA ARG A 55 -0.21 13.68 -16.65
C ARG A 55 -1.51 14.10 -15.97
N GLU A 56 -1.43 15.03 -15.03
CA GLU A 56 -2.61 15.60 -14.38
C GLU A 56 -3.54 16.27 -15.40
N LYS A 57 -2.99 17.10 -16.30
CA LYS A 57 -3.76 17.73 -17.38
C LYS A 57 -4.40 16.72 -18.33
N ILE A 58 -3.69 15.65 -18.69
CA ILE A 58 -4.22 14.60 -19.57
C ILE A 58 -5.35 13.84 -18.86
N GLY A 59 -5.17 13.49 -17.59
CA GLY A 59 -6.19 12.79 -16.80
C GLY A 59 -7.47 13.62 -16.63
N LEU A 60 -7.34 14.91 -16.31
CA LEU A 60 -8.48 15.82 -16.21
C LEU A 60 -9.21 15.95 -17.55
N LYS A 61 -8.48 16.12 -18.65
CA LYS A 61 -9.07 16.18 -19.99
C LYS A 61 -9.79 14.88 -20.36
N ALA A 62 -9.22 13.73 -20.05
CA ALA A 62 -9.86 12.43 -20.28
C ALA A 62 -11.16 12.28 -19.49
N GLN A 63 -11.20 12.77 -18.24
CA GLN A 63 -12.41 12.78 -17.43
C GLN A 63 -13.49 13.71 -18.00
N GLU A 64 -13.11 14.89 -18.49
CA GLU A 64 -14.02 15.82 -19.18
C GLU A 64 -14.56 15.21 -20.48
N ASP A 65 -13.70 14.58 -21.28
CA ASP A 65 -14.08 13.94 -22.54
C ASP A 65 -15.01 12.74 -22.30
N TYR A 66 -14.84 11.99 -21.21
CA TYR A 66 -15.80 10.97 -20.77
C TYR A 66 -17.16 11.57 -20.41
N LYS A 67 -17.19 12.62 -19.58
CA LYS A 67 -18.43 13.32 -19.22
C LYS A 67 -19.13 13.94 -20.43
N ALA A 68 -18.37 14.37 -21.43
CA ALA A 68 -18.88 14.90 -22.70
C ALA A 68 -19.32 13.82 -23.69
N GLY A 69 -19.23 12.53 -23.34
CA GLY A 69 -19.66 11.43 -24.21
C GLY A 69 -18.75 11.18 -25.41
N LYS A 70 -17.51 11.68 -25.41
CA LYS A 70 -16.54 11.48 -26.49
C LYS A 70 -15.81 10.14 -26.41
N THR A 71 -16.30 9.23 -25.58
CA THR A 71 -15.68 7.92 -25.37
C THR A 71 -16.42 6.86 -26.18
N THR A 72 -15.67 5.91 -26.72
CA THR A 72 -16.21 4.76 -27.43
C THR A 72 -16.48 3.64 -26.46
N LEU A 73 -17.70 3.10 -26.49
CA LEU A 73 -18.03 1.88 -25.76
C LEU A 73 -17.33 0.69 -26.43
N ILE A 74 -16.57 -0.07 -25.66
CA ILE A 74 -15.92 -1.29 -26.14
C ILE A 74 -16.72 -2.47 -25.59
N GLU A 75 -17.43 -3.16 -26.47
CA GLU A 75 -18.26 -4.32 -26.10
C GLU A 75 -17.44 -5.62 -25.97
N ASN A 76 -16.29 -5.69 -26.65
CA ASN A 76 -15.41 -6.86 -26.64
C ASN A 76 -13.96 -6.41 -26.50
N VAL A 77 -13.36 -6.76 -25.36
CA VAL A 77 -11.98 -6.37 -25.01
C VAL A 77 -10.96 -7.04 -25.92
N ASP A 78 -11.15 -8.31 -26.27
CA ASP A 78 -10.21 -9.06 -27.12
C ASP A 78 -10.10 -8.42 -28.51
N LYS A 79 -11.23 -8.09 -29.13
CA LYS A 79 -11.27 -7.40 -30.44
C LYS A 79 -10.62 -6.01 -30.40
N TYR A 80 -10.71 -5.31 -29.27
CA TYR A 80 -10.11 -4.00 -29.11
C TYR A 80 -8.58 -4.10 -28.99
N LEU A 81 -8.09 -5.09 -28.23
CA LEU A 81 -6.66 -5.34 -28.08
C LEU A 81 -5.99 -5.77 -29.38
N ASP A 82 -6.69 -6.50 -30.25
CA ASP A 82 -6.20 -6.87 -31.59
C ASP A 82 -6.07 -5.66 -32.55
N SER A 83 -6.76 -4.55 -32.25
CA SER A 83 -6.77 -3.33 -33.06
C SER A 83 -5.82 -2.23 -32.56
N LEU A 84 -5.07 -2.49 -31.48
CA LEU A 84 -4.26 -1.52 -30.76
C LEU A 84 -2.85 -1.34 -31.35
#